data_AF-A0A960E751-F1
#
_entry.id   AF-A0A960E751-F1
#
_cell.length_a   1.000
_cell.length_b   1.000
_cell.length_c   1.000
_cell.angle_alpha   90.00
_cell.angle_beta   90.00
_cell.angle_gamma   90.00
#
_symmetry.space_group_name_H-M   'P 1'
#
loop_
_entity.id
_entity.type
_entity.pdbx_description
1 polymer ?
#
loop_
_entity_poly.entity_id
_entity_poly.type
_entity_poly.pdbx_seq_one_letter_code
_entity_poly.pdbx_strand_id
1 'polypeptide(L)'
;MARDQTGRWDVVCGVRDPLAKQVSAVFQINDLFAHLETDDTDDDKIRTTLDLLHREVVHGDIGLDWFDVELGAVTGIDVYAEPFPHEAGYQVYENDRFRILLIRFEDLNRVGPSALSAFFDADIEELPRSNAAGDKDYRDLYRAFQDRTTMPPEV
;
A
#
# COMPACT_ATOMS: atom_id res chain seq x y z
N MET A 1 3.37 -18.99 29.68
CA MET A 1 2.45 -19.98 29.09
C MET A 1 2.66 -19.96 27.59
N ALA A 2 3.30 -20.98 27.03
CA ALA A 2 3.43 -21.14 25.58
C ALA A 2 2.09 -21.62 25.05
N ARG A 3 1.46 -20.86 24.15
CA ARG A 3 0.27 -21.31 23.44
C ARG A 3 0.73 -22.40 22.47
N ASP A 4 0.18 -23.60 22.64
CA ASP A 4 0.26 -24.67 21.65
C ASP A 4 -0.47 -24.20 20.39
N GLN A 5 0.29 -23.84 19.34
CA GLN A 5 -0.25 -23.35 18.07
C GLN A 5 -0.18 -24.49 17.06
N THR A 6 -1.14 -25.40 17.16
CA THR A 6 -1.36 -26.48 16.18
C THR A 6 -2.22 -26.04 14.99
N GLY A 7 -2.57 -24.75 14.91
CA GLY A 7 -3.35 -24.16 13.82
C GLY A 7 -2.50 -23.51 12.74
N ARG A 8 -3.01 -23.53 11.50
CA ARG A 8 -2.50 -22.75 10.38
C ARG A 8 -2.79 -21.25 10.61
N TRP A 9 -1.87 -20.40 10.20
CA TRP A 9 -1.98 -18.95 10.33
C TRP A 9 -2.52 -18.30 9.06
N ASP A 10 -3.53 -17.47 9.23
CA ASP A 10 -4.08 -16.64 8.18
C ASP A 10 -3.52 -15.22 8.27
N VAL A 11 -2.97 -14.72 7.17
CA VAL A 11 -2.41 -13.37 7.05
C VAL A 11 -3.08 -12.66 5.88
N VAL A 12 -3.55 -11.42 6.11
CA VAL A 12 -4.03 -10.55 5.04
C VAL A 12 -2.98 -9.46 4.83
N CYS A 13 -2.37 -9.44 3.64
CA CYS A 13 -1.33 -8.52 3.24
C CYS A 13 -1.86 -7.57 2.16
N GLY A 14 -1.93 -6.29 2.49
CA GLY A 14 -2.31 -5.24 1.54
C GLY A 14 -1.12 -4.68 0.80
N VAL A 15 -1.20 -4.62 -0.52
CA VAL A 15 -0.20 -3.98 -1.39
C VAL A 15 -0.81 -2.80 -2.13
N ARG A 16 0.06 -1.90 -2.57
CA ARG A 16 -0.28 -0.70 -3.34
C ARG A 16 0.85 -0.41 -4.30
N ASP A 17 0.59 0.33 -5.37
CA ASP A 17 1.64 0.93 -6.20
C ASP A 17 2.71 1.58 -5.28
N PRO A 18 3.99 1.14 -5.37
CA PRO A 18 5.08 1.68 -4.55
C PRO A 18 5.21 3.20 -4.65
N LEU A 19 5.02 3.79 -5.84
CA LEU A 19 5.10 5.23 -6.04
C LEU A 19 3.91 5.93 -5.40
N ALA A 20 2.69 5.42 -5.62
CA ALA A 20 1.50 5.96 -4.96
C ALA A 20 1.58 5.85 -3.42
N LYS A 21 2.19 4.79 -2.90
CA LYS A 21 2.52 4.61 -1.48
C LYS A 21 3.51 5.67 -1.01
N GLN A 22 4.60 5.91 -1.74
CA GLN A 22 5.60 6.91 -1.36
C GLN A 22 5.05 8.33 -1.41
N VAL A 23 4.28 8.69 -2.44
CA VAL A 23 3.57 9.97 -2.48
C VAL A 23 2.65 10.07 -1.27
N SER A 24 1.83 9.05 -0.99
CA SER A 24 0.99 9.05 0.21
C SER A 24 1.78 9.18 1.51
N ALA A 25 2.98 8.59 1.60
CA ALA A 25 3.85 8.69 2.77
C ALA A 25 4.40 10.11 2.93
N VAL A 26 4.87 10.75 1.86
CA VAL A 26 5.28 12.17 1.88
C VAL A 26 4.11 13.05 2.34
N PHE A 27 2.90 12.84 1.81
CA PHE A 27 1.72 13.61 2.23
C PHE A 27 1.22 13.28 3.65
N GLN A 28 1.49 12.08 4.19
CA GLN A 28 1.23 11.78 5.61
C GLN A 28 2.30 12.37 6.53
N ILE A 29 3.56 12.32 6.12
CA ILE A 29 4.68 12.97 6.81
C ILE A 29 4.50 14.49 6.75
N ASN A 30 3.80 15.03 5.75
CA ASN A 30 3.48 16.45 5.59
C ASN A 30 2.52 17.07 6.60
N ASP A 31 2.12 16.39 7.66
CA ASP A 31 1.84 17.13 8.90
C ASP A 31 3.11 17.89 9.40
N LEU A 32 4.29 17.59 8.85
CA LEU A 32 5.54 18.36 8.90
C LEU A 32 5.56 19.59 7.96
N PHE A 33 4.74 19.64 6.89
CA PHE A 33 4.50 20.87 6.10
C PHE A 33 3.74 21.95 6.87
N ALA A 34 3.35 21.69 8.12
CA ALA A 34 3.10 22.77 9.08
C ALA A 34 4.26 23.79 9.16
N HIS A 35 5.45 23.44 8.64
CA HIS A 35 6.65 24.29 8.58
C HIS A 35 6.84 25.02 7.24
N LEU A 36 6.01 24.76 6.22
CA LEU A 36 5.96 25.62 5.03
C LEU A 36 5.17 26.88 5.39
N GLU A 37 5.65 28.04 4.96
CA GLU A 37 5.02 29.29 5.33
C GLU A 37 3.68 29.44 4.62
N THR A 38 2.74 30.13 5.26
CA THR A 38 1.42 30.39 4.67
C THR A 38 1.49 31.14 3.34
N ASP A 39 2.62 31.82 3.09
CA ASP A 39 2.88 32.63 1.92
C ASP A 39 3.51 31.82 0.75
N ASP A 40 3.85 30.55 0.96
CA ASP A 40 4.39 29.69 -0.10
C ASP A 40 3.34 29.39 -1.18
N THR A 41 3.75 29.52 -2.44
CA THR A 41 2.90 29.19 -3.59
C THR A 41 2.69 27.69 -3.72
N ASP A 42 1.64 27.28 -4.43
CA ASP A 42 1.42 25.87 -4.76
C ASP A 42 2.62 25.27 -5.53
N ASP A 43 3.30 26.07 -6.36
CA ASP A 43 4.48 25.64 -7.11
C ASP A 43 5.67 25.35 -6.18
N ASP A 44 5.89 26.17 -5.15
CA ASP A 44 6.94 25.94 -4.15
C ASP A 44 6.65 24.66 -3.34
N LYS A 45 5.39 24.46 -2.94
CA LYS A 45 4.94 23.25 -2.24
C LYS A 45 5.11 21.99 -3.09
N ILE A 46 4.77 22.06 -4.38
CA ILE A 46 4.95 20.95 -5.33
C ILE A 46 6.44 20.64 -5.50
N ARG A 47 7.30 21.64 -5.68
CA ARG A 47 8.75 21.43 -5.82
C ARG A 47 9.35 20.76 -4.58
N THR A 48 9.03 21.25 -3.38
CA THR A 48 9.49 20.62 -2.15
C THR A 48 8.99 19.18 -2.02
N THR A 49 7.74 18.90 -2.41
CA THR A 49 7.19 17.54 -2.44
C THR A 49 7.96 16.63 -3.39
N LEU A 50 8.31 17.12 -4.58
CA LEU A 50 9.13 16.38 -5.55
C LEU A 50 10.54 16.11 -5.03
N ASP A 51 11.17 17.09 -4.38
CA ASP A 51 12.52 16.93 -3.81
C ASP A 51 12.53 15.89 -2.68
N LEU A 52 11.51 15.91 -1.81
CA LEU A 52 11.33 14.90 -0.76
C LEU A 52 11.07 13.52 -1.35
N LEU A 53 10.16 13.41 -2.33
CA LEU A 53 9.89 12.15 -3.00
C LEU A 53 11.13 11.59 -3.69
N HIS A 54 11.88 12.44 -4.40
CA HIS A 54 13.15 12.03 -5.03
C HIS A 54 14.14 11.54 -3.98
N ARG A 55 14.26 12.21 -2.84
CA ARG A 55 15.12 11.76 -1.74
C ARG A 55 14.69 10.41 -1.19
N GLU A 56 13.41 10.22 -0.90
CA GLU A 56 12.88 8.96 -0.36
C GLU A 56 12.96 7.82 -1.38
N VAL A 57 12.76 8.09 -2.67
CA VAL A 57 12.83 7.07 -3.73
C VAL A 57 14.26 6.73 -4.13
N VAL A 58 15.17 7.71 -4.19
CA VAL A 58 16.57 7.51 -4.64
C VAL A 58 17.50 7.13 -3.50
N HIS A 59 17.24 7.60 -2.28
CA HIS A 59 18.09 7.35 -1.11
C HIS A 59 17.40 6.56 0.00
N GLY A 60 16.08 6.41 -0.05
CA GLY A 60 15.32 5.59 0.90
C GLY A 60 15.13 4.16 0.40
N ASP A 61 14.91 3.27 1.35
CA ASP A 61 14.48 1.90 1.07
C ASP A 61 12.99 1.92 0.75
N ILE A 62 12.66 1.84 -0.53
CA ILE A 62 11.26 1.74 -0.99
C ILE A 62 10.62 0.38 -0.65
N GLY A 63 11.37 -0.54 -0.01
CA GLY A 63 10.92 -1.83 0.48
C GLY A 63 10.66 -2.81 -0.65
N LEU A 64 11.45 -2.77 -1.73
CA LEU A 64 11.31 -3.70 -2.85
C LEU A 64 11.63 -5.15 -2.45
N ASP A 65 12.49 -5.33 -1.45
CA ASP A 65 12.84 -6.63 -0.89
C ASP A 65 11.97 -7.02 0.31
N TRP A 66 10.95 -6.22 0.68
CA TRP A 66 10.12 -6.43 1.87
C TRP A 66 9.52 -7.85 1.92
N PHE A 67 9.09 -8.36 0.77
CA PHE A 67 8.56 -9.72 0.69
C PHE A 67 9.60 -10.78 1.03
N ASP A 68 10.86 -10.57 0.69
CA ASP A 68 11.92 -11.52 0.99
C ASP A 68 12.36 -11.38 2.46
N VAL A 69 12.58 -10.15 2.92
CA VAL A 69 13.16 -9.87 4.25
C VAL A 69 12.18 -10.05 5.41
N GLU A 70 10.89 -9.80 5.20
CA GLU A 70 9.88 -9.88 6.25
C GLU A 70 8.93 -11.07 6.02
N LEU A 71 8.23 -11.10 4.89
CA LEU A 71 7.19 -12.11 4.66
C LEU A 71 7.79 -13.51 4.47
N GLY A 72 8.74 -13.65 3.56
CA GLY A 72 9.41 -14.89 3.21
C GLY A 72 10.25 -15.42 4.36
N ALA A 73 11.03 -14.54 5.02
CA ALA A 73 11.84 -14.90 6.17
C ALA A 73 11.02 -15.49 7.34
N VAL A 74 9.79 -14.99 7.56
CA VAL A 74 8.93 -15.44 8.67
C VAL A 74 8.04 -16.63 8.27
N THR A 75 7.46 -16.60 7.07
CA THR A 75 6.41 -17.54 6.66
C THR A 75 6.92 -18.69 5.78
N GLY A 76 8.08 -18.51 5.15
CA GLY A 76 8.62 -19.42 4.14
C GLY A 76 7.87 -19.39 2.81
N ILE A 77 7.01 -18.39 2.58
CA ILE A 77 6.27 -18.22 1.32
C ILE A 77 7.01 -17.21 0.44
N ASP A 78 7.37 -17.64 -0.77
CA ASP A 78 7.88 -16.78 -1.84
C ASP A 78 6.71 -16.38 -2.74
N VAL A 79 6.28 -15.12 -2.65
CA VAL A 79 5.16 -14.58 -3.45
C VAL A 79 5.56 -14.29 -4.90
N TYR A 80 6.84 -14.31 -5.23
CA TYR A 80 7.34 -14.12 -6.60
C TYR A 80 7.43 -15.44 -7.39
N ALA A 81 7.35 -16.59 -6.71
CA ALA A 81 7.33 -17.91 -7.33
C ALA A 81 6.11 -18.11 -8.25
N GLU A 82 4.99 -17.45 -7.94
CA GLU A 82 3.78 -17.44 -8.76
C GLU A 82 3.36 -16.01 -9.10
N PRO A 83 3.06 -15.71 -10.39
CA PRO A 83 2.76 -14.35 -10.80
C PRO A 83 1.47 -13.84 -10.16
N PHE A 84 1.51 -12.58 -9.74
CA PHE A 84 0.32 -11.91 -9.22
C PHE A 84 -0.69 -11.62 -10.34
N PRO A 85 -1.96 -12.06 -10.23
CA PRO A 85 -2.99 -11.87 -11.25
C PRO A 85 -3.56 -10.45 -11.18
N HIS A 86 -2.93 -9.51 -11.89
CA HIS A 86 -3.27 -8.09 -11.86
C HIS A 86 -4.75 -7.81 -12.20
N GLU A 87 -5.37 -8.56 -13.11
CA GLU A 87 -6.80 -8.40 -13.42
C GLU A 87 -7.70 -8.84 -12.26
N ALA A 88 -7.32 -9.91 -11.56
CA ALA A 88 -8.06 -10.43 -10.41
C ALA A 88 -7.87 -9.55 -9.16
N GLY A 89 -6.73 -8.87 -9.02
CA GLY A 89 -6.47 -7.89 -7.95
C GLY A 89 -6.16 -8.48 -6.57
N TYR A 90 -6.15 -9.81 -6.45
CA TYR A 90 -5.70 -10.53 -5.26
C TYR A 90 -5.20 -11.94 -5.60
N GLN A 91 -4.43 -12.54 -4.70
CA GLN A 91 -3.98 -13.94 -4.77
C GLN A 91 -3.83 -14.52 -3.37
N VAL A 92 -4.03 -15.84 -3.23
CA VAL A 92 -3.73 -16.58 -1.99
C VAL A 92 -2.48 -17.42 -2.20
N TYR A 93 -1.45 -17.16 -1.41
CA TYR A 93 -0.22 -17.94 -1.35
C TYR A 93 -0.20 -18.75 -0.07
N GLU A 94 0.16 -20.03 -0.12
CA GLU A 94 -0.04 -20.88 1.04
C GLU A 94 0.94 -22.05 1.16
N ASN A 95 1.22 -22.47 2.39
CA ASN A 95 1.98 -23.66 2.74
C ASN A 95 1.32 -24.38 3.93
N ASP A 96 1.99 -25.40 4.49
CA ASP A 96 1.45 -26.19 5.61
C ASP A 96 1.10 -25.36 6.86
N ARG A 97 1.74 -24.20 7.06
CA ARG A 97 1.62 -23.38 8.27
C ARG A 97 0.96 -22.04 8.05
N PHE A 98 1.01 -21.50 6.84
CA PHE A 98 0.54 -20.15 6.53
C PHE A 98 -0.37 -20.15 5.31
N ARG A 99 -1.31 -19.22 5.31
CA ARG A 99 -2.15 -18.84 4.18
C ARG A 99 -2.17 -17.32 4.12
N ILE A 100 -1.74 -16.75 3.00
CA ILE A 100 -1.52 -15.32 2.84
C ILE A 100 -2.43 -14.83 1.72
N LEU A 101 -3.41 -14.00 2.06
CA LEU A 101 -4.17 -13.22 1.09
C LEU A 101 -3.37 -11.96 0.76
N LEU A 102 -2.81 -11.90 -0.44
CA LEU A 102 -2.20 -10.69 -0.99
C LEU A 102 -3.24 -9.95 -1.81
N ILE A 103 -3.54 -8.70 -1.48
CA ILE A 103 -4.61 -7.91 -2.14
C ILE A 103 -4.16 -6.48 -2.45
N ARG A 104 -4.45 -6.01 -3.68
CA ARG A 104 -4.18 -4.62 -4.09
C ARG A 104 -5.23 -3.67 -3.54
N PHE A 105 -4.77 -2.57 -2.95
CA PHE A 105 -5.64 -1.54 -2.41
C PHE A 105 -6.43 -0.79 -3.48
N GLU A 106 -5.89 -0.69 -4.70
CA GLU A 106 -6.57 -0.15 -5.88
C GLU A 106 -7.83 -0.94 -6.23
N ASP A 107 -7.81 -2.25 -5.96
CA ASP A 107 -8.91 -3.18 -6.25
C ASP A 107 -9.80 -3.45 -5.04
N LEU A 108 -9.46 -2.97 -3.85
CA LEU A 108 -10.09 -3.38 -2.60
C LEU A 108 -11.61 -3.18 -2.58
N ASN A 109 -12.12 -2.09 -3.17
CA ASN A 109 -13.57 -1.87 -3.27
C ASN A 109 -14.25 -2.84 -4.23
N ARG A 110 -13.54 -3.32 -5.25
CA ARG A 110 -14.04 -4.23 -6.28
C ARG A 110 -13.98 -5.69 -5.82
N VAL A 111 -12.90 -6.09 -5.16
CA VAL A 111 -12.59 -7.51 -4.90
C VAL A 111 -12.53 -7.86 -3.42
N GLY A 112 -12.46 -6.87 -2.54
CA GLY A 112 -12.26 -7.08 -1.09
C GLY A 112 -13.33 -7.95 -0.44
N PRO A 113 -14.63 -7.63 -0.56
CA PRO A 113 -15.70 -8.45 0.02
C PRO A 113 -15.63 -9.92 -0.45
N SER A 114 -15.51 -10.15 -1.75
CA SER A 114 -15.43 -11.51 -2.32
C SER A 114 -14.15 -12.26 -1.92
N ALA A 115 -13.00 -11.58 -1.95
CA ALA A 115 -11.71 -12.19 -1.64
C ALA A 115 -11.63 -12.59 -0.16
N LEU A 116 -12.08 -11.72 0.75
CA LEU A 116 -12.12 -12.00 2.18
C LEU A 116 -13.16 -13.06 2.51
N SER A 117 -14.32 -13.04 1.85
CA SER A 117 -15.35 -14.07 2.03
C SER A 117 -14.82 -15.46 1.69
N ALA A 118 -14.18 -15.58 0.52
CA ALA A 118 -13.56 -16.84 0.08
C ALA A 118 -12.39 -17.26 0.98
N PHE A 119 -11.60 -16.31 1.47
CA PHE A 119 -10.46 -16.59 2.33
C PHE A 119 -10.88 -17.09 3.71
N PHE A 120 -11.85 -16.45 4.35
CA PHE A 120 -12.29 -16.79 5.70
C PHE A 120 -13.43 -17.80 5.77
N ASP A 121 -13.99 -18.21 4.62
CA ASP A 121 -15.23 -18.99 4.55
C ASP A 121 -16.36 -18.31 5.36
N ALA A 122 -16.51 -17.01 5.12
CA ALA A 122 -17.44 -16.14 5.83
C ALA A 122 -18.19 -15.24 4.85
N ASP A 123 -19.38 -14.79 5.22
CA ASP A 123 -20.14 -13.86 4.40
C ASP A 123 -19.75 -12.42 4.75
N ILE A 124 -19.00 -11.77 3.84
CA ILE A 124 -18.58 -10.38 3.97
C ILE A 124 -19.20 -9.62 2.79
N GLU A 125 -20.29 -8.91 3.08
CA GLU A 125 -21.06 -8.18 2.07
C GLU A 125 -20.35 -6.87 1.64
N GLU A 126 -19.78 -6.14 2.59
CA GLU A 126 -19.19 -4.82 2.33
C GLU A 126 -17.95 -4.54 3.18
N LEU A 127 -17.05 -3.71 2.64
CA LEU A 127 -15.93 -3.14 3.37
C LEU A 127 -16.20 -1.65 3.62
N PRO A 128 -16.41 -1.23 4.88
CA PRO A 128 -16.66 0.18 5.17
C PRO A 128 -15.41 1.00 4.84
N ARG A 129 -15.63 2.11 4.13
CA ARG A 129 -14.56 3.05 3.79
C ARG A 129 -14.12 3.79 5.06
N SER A 130 -12.96 3.42 5.58
CA SER A 130 -12.21 4.21 6.56
C SER A 130 -10.89 4.63 5.90
N ASN A 131 -10.42 5.86 6.13
CA ASN A 131 -9.22 6.46 5.49
C ASN A 131 -9.39 6.99 4.06
N ALA A 132 -10.60 7.42 3.66
CA ALA A 132 -10.73 8.27 2.49
C ALA A 132 -10.03 9.61 2.77
N ALA A 133 -9.01 9.97 1.99
CA ALA A 133 -8.27 11.24 2.09
C ALA A 133 -9.13 12.50 1.85
N GLY A 134 -10.46 12.37 1.82
CA GLY A 134 -11.41 13.44 1.55
C GLY A 134 -11.42 14.56 2.60
N ASP A 135 -10.88 14.31 3.80
CA ASP A 135 -10.89 15.24 4.93
C ASP A 135 -9.52 15.85 5.26
N LYS A 136 -8.50 15.66 4.42
CA LYS A 136 -7.16 16.18 4.71
C LYS A 136 -6.88 17.46 3.91
N ASP A 137 -6.41 18.48 4.60
CA ASP A 137 -6.16 19.85 4.10
C ASP A 137 -5.26 19.94 2.85
N TYR A 138 -4.55 18.86 2.52
CA TYR A 138 -3.65 18.77 1.36
C TYR A 138 -4.28 18.20 0.09
N ARG A 139 -5.59 17.92 0.05
CA ARG A 139 -6.25 17.27 -1.10
C ARG A 139 -6.04 18.00 -2.43
N ASP A 140 -6.14 19.32 -2.42
CA ASP A 140 -6.01 20.12 -3.65
C ASP A 140 -4.56 20.15 -4.13
N LEU A 141 -3.59 20.18 -3.21
CA LEU A 141 -2.17 20.06 -3.53
C LEU A 141 -1.82 18.66 -4.08
N TYR A 142 -2.39 17.59 -3.51
CA TYR A 142 -2.22 16.23 -4.01
C TYR A 142 -2.77 16.06 -5.43
N ARG A 143 -3.95 16.64 -5.71
CA ARG A 143 -4.52 16.65 -7.06
C ARG A 143 -3.67 17.45 -8.04
N ALA A 144 -3.25 18.66 -7.66
CA ALA A 144 -2.38 19.48 -8.48
C ALA A 144 -1.04 18.80 -8.77
N PHE A 145 -0.50 18.04 -7.80
CA PHE A 145 0.67 17.20 -8.00
C PHE A 145 0.41 16.12 -9.04
N GLN A 146 -0.63 15.30 -8.88
CA GLN A 146 -0.99 14.23 -9.82
C GLN A 146 -1.23 14.75 -11.24
N ASP A 147 -1.91 15.88 -11.39
CA ASP A 147 -2.24 16.46 -12.70
C ASP A 147 -1.00 17.01 -13.43
N ARG A 148 0.04 17.42 -12.70
CA ARG A 148 1.26 18.05 -13.24
C ARG A 148 2.43 17.09 -13.40
N THR A 149 2.36 15.91 -12.80
CA THR A 149 3.40 14.89 -12.91
C THR A 149 2.91 13.72 -13.76
N THR A 150 3.52 13.50 -14.92
CA THR A 150 3.34 12.25 -15.65
C THR A 150 4.14 11.17 -14.95
N MET A 151 3.47 10.26 -14.23
CA MET A 151 4.17 9.08 -13.71
C MET A 151 4.62 8.22 -14.90
N PRO A 152 5.86 7.71 -14.90
CA PRO A 152 6.26 6.75 -15.92
C PRO A 152 5.29 5.54 -15.87
N PRO A 153 4.92 4.97 -17.03
CA PRO A 153 4.06 3.80 -17.06
C PRO A 153 4.70 2.66 -16.25
N GLU A 154 3.85 1.90 -15.55
CA GLU A 154 4.24 0.67 -14.84
C GLU A 154 5.05 -0.22 -15.80
N VAL A 155 6.27 -0.60 -15.40
CA VAL A 155 7.19 -1.45 -16.19
C VAL A 155 6.87 -2.92 -15.95
#